data_AF-A0A2S6TAI7-F1
#
_entry.id   AF-A0A2S6TAI7-F1
#
_cell.length_a   1.000
_cell.length_b   1.000
_cell.length_c   1.000
_cell.angle_alpha   90.00
_cell.angle_beta   90.00
_cell.angle_gamma   90.00
#
_symmetry.space_group_name_H-M   'P 1'
#
loop_
_entity.id
_entity.type
_entity.pdbx_description
1 polymer ?
#
loop_
_entity_poly.entity_id
_entity_poly.type
_entity_poly.pdbx_seq_one_letter_code
_entity_poly.pdbx_strand_id
1 'polypeptide(L)'
;MTGKTGILLCGHGSRDANAIKEFGILAKMLDERLPEFDVDHGFLEFATPVIRTGLNALRDKGNTNVLALPGMLFAAGHVKNDIP
;
A
#
# COMPACT_ATOMS: atom_id res chain seq x y z
N MET A 1 -4.50 24.10 7.29
CA MET A 1 -3.71 22.97 7.83
C MET A 1 -3.37 22.06 6.66
N THR A 2 -2.18 22.16 6.10
CA THR A 2 -1.70 21.22 5.07
C THR A 2 -1.00 20.08 5.79
N GLY A 3 -1.76 19.02 6.06
CA GLY A 3 -1.24 17.81 6.69
C GLY A 3 -0.32 17.03 5.73
N LYS A 4 0.71 16.36 6.26
CA LYS A 4 1.60 15.48 5.48
C LYS A 4 0.79 14.32 4.89
N THR A 5 0.99 14.05 3.59
CA THR A 5 0.30 12.98 2.86
C THR A 5 1.26 11.82 2.62
N GLY A 6 0.81 10.59 2.93
CA GLY A 6 1.50 9.35 2.58
C GLY A 6 0.74 8.57 1.52
N ILE A 7 1.40 7.59 0.90
CA ILE A 7 0.80 6.67 -0.06
C ILE A 7 0.87 5.25 0.50
N LEU A 8 -0.26 4.55 0.51
CA LEU A 8 -0.34 3.14 0.88
C LEU A 8 -0.70 2.32 -0.36
N LEU A 9 0.24 1.53 -0.84
CA LEU A 9 0.00 0.58 -1.93
C LEU A 9 -0.72 -0.66 -1.37
N CYS A 10 -1.99 -0.82 -1.73
CA CYS A 10 -2.87 -1.87 -1.22
C CYS A 10 -2.93 -3.05 -2.19
N GLY A 11 -2.30 -4.16 -1.83
CA GLY A 11 -2.38 -5.42 -2.57
C GLY A 11 -3.48 -6.33 -2.02
N HIS A 12 -3.99 -7.24 -2.85
CA HIS A 12 -4.87 -8.31 -2.36
C HIS A 12 -4.10 -9.31 -1.49
N GLY A 13 -2.84 -9.58 -1.87
CA GLY A 13 -1.98 -10.59 -1.27
C GLY A 13 -2.06 -11.94 -1.97
N SER A 14 -1.04 -12.77 -1.78
CA SER A 14 -0.84 -14.05 -2.45
C SER A 14 -0.21 -15.05 -1.49
N ARG A 15 -0.40 -16.34 -1.74
CA ARG A 15 0.35 -17.41 -1.06
C ARG A 15 1.71 -17.69 -1.71
N ASP A 16 1.94 -17.14 -2.90
CA ASP A 16 3.22 -17.23 -3.60
C ASP A 16 4.20 -16.17 -3.06
N ALA A 17 5.31 -16.65 -2.49
CA ALA A 17 6.37 -15.80 -1.95
C ALA A 17 7.02 -14.91 -3.03
N ASN A 18 7.08 -15.35 -4.28
CA ASN A 18 7.62 -14.54 -5.38
C ASN A 18 6.70 -13.35 -5.67
N ALA A 19 5.39 -13.57 -5.72
CA ALA A 19 4.42 -12.50 -5.90
C ALA A 19 4.48 -11.46 -4.77
N ILE A 20 4.64 -11.89 -3.52
CA ILE A 20 4.81 -10.98 -2.37
C ILE A 20 6.10 -10.15 -2.53
N LYS A 21 7.20 -10.80 -2.92
CA LYS A 21 8.49 -10.13 -3.13
C LYS A 21 8.42 -9.10 -4.26
N GLU A 22 7.83 -9.46 -5.39
CA GLU A 22 7.65 -8.56 -6.54
C GLU A 22 6.81 -7.35 -6.17
N PHE A 23 5.75 -7.53 -5.37
CA PHE A 23 4.93 -6.44 -4.88
C PHE A 23 5.71 -5.49 -3.96
N GLY A 24 6.55 -6.03 -3.07
CA GLY A 24 7.45 -5.21 -2.24
C GLY A 24 8.48 -4.43 -3.07
N ILE A 25 8.99 -5.01 -4.15
CA ILE A 25 9.88 -4.33 -5.10
C ILE A 25 9.14 -3.16 -5.77
N LEU A 26 7.90 -3.37 -6.20
CA LEU A 26 7.07 -2.32 -6.79
C LEU A 26 6.85 -1.15 -5.80
N ALA A 27 6.54 -1.44 -4.54
CA ALA A 27 6.38 -0.43 -3.50
C ALA A 27 7.65 0.41 -3.30
N LYS A 28 8.82 -0.25 -3.25
CA LYS A 28 10.11 0.44 -3.16
C LYS A 28 10.38 1.32 -4.39
N MET A 29 10.11 0.81 -5.58
CA MET A 29 10.27 1.59 -6.82
C MET A 29 9.31 2.77 -6.90
N LEU A 30 8.17 2.72 -6.22
CA LEU A 30 7.23 3.83 -6.11
C LEU A 30 7.76 4.90 -5.15
N ASP A 31 8.28 4.49 -3.98
CA ASP A 31 8.94 5.36 -3.01
C ASP A 31 10.09 6.16 -3.63
N GLU A 32 10.98 5.49 -4.38
CA GLU A 32 12.12 6.13 -5.07
C GLU A 32 11.68 7.14 -6.14
N ARG A 33 10.50 6.97 -6.74
CA ARG A 33 9.97 7.85 -7.79
C ARG A 33 9.14 9.01 -7.25
N LEU A 34 8.66 8.90 -6.02
CA LEU A 34 7.77 9.85 -5.37
C LEU A 34 8.39 10.37 -4.05
N PRO A 35 9.57 11.01 -4.09
CA PRO A 35 10.32 11.38 -2.89
C PRO A 35 9.62 12.43 -1.99
N GLU A 36 8.55 13.05 -2.48
CA GLU A 36 7.74 14.00 -1.73
C GLU A 36 6.72 13.33 -0.80
N PHE A 37 6.42 12.03 -1.00
CA PHE A 37 5.48 11.25 -0.21
C PHE A 37 6.20 10.13 0.54
N ASP A 38 5.75 9.82 1.76
CA ASP A 38 6.15 8.54 2.37
C ASP A 38 5.34 7.42 1.72
N VAL A 39 5.99 6.44 1.12
CA VAL A 39 5.30 5.28 0.54
C VAL A 39 5.44 4.07 1.45
N ASP A 40 4.35 3.33 1.63
CA ASP A 40 4.35 2.01 2.25
C ASP A 40 3.38 1.08 1.50
N HIS A 41 3.32 -0.19 1.89
CA HIS A 41 2.46 -1.19 1.28
C HIS A 41 1.84 -2.13 2.31
N GLY A 42 0.77 -2.80 1.90
CA GLY A 42 0.22 -3.90 2.68
C GLY A 42 -0.80 -4.69 1.90
N PHE A 43 -1.16 -5.85 2.44
CA PHE A 43 -2.07 -6.80 1.83
C PHE A 43 -3.39 -6.88 2.58
N LEU A 44 -4.48 -7.16 1.84
CA LEU A 44 -5.79 -7.47 2.41
C LEU A 44 -5.75 -8.82 3.13
N GLU A 45 -5.24 -9.86 2.44
CA GLU A 45 -5.26 -11.24 2.91
C GLU A 45 -4.01 -12.02 2.47
N PHE A 46 -3.82 -13.23 3.00
CA PHE A 46 -2.81 -14.23 2.59
C PHE A 46 -1.32 -13.87 2.70
N ALA A 47 -0.98 -12.60 2.91
CA ALA A 47 0.38 -12.12 2.97
C ALA A 47 0.57 -11.04 4.06
N THR A 48 1.81 -10.83 4.46
CA THR A 48 2.23 -9.78 5.39
C THR A 48 3.27 -8.88 4.71
N PRO A 49 3.32 -7.57 5.00
CA PRO A 49 2.52 -6.85 6.01
C PRO A 49 1.05 -6.68 5.60
N VAL A 50 0.12 -6.70 6.57
CA VAL A 50 -1.28 -6.36 6.30
C VAL A 50 -1.45 -4.85 6.14
N ILE A 51 -2.48 -4.39 5.43
CA ILE A 51 -2.76 -2.96 5.18
C ILE A 51 -2.68 -2.10 6.47
N ARG A 52 -3.20 -2.62 7.59
CA ARG A 52 -3.14 -1.94 8.90
C ARG A 52 -1.70 -1.63 9.34
N THR A 53 -0.76 -2.53 9.05
CA THR A 53 0.66 -2.36 9.41
C THR A 53 1.28 -1.20 8.63
N GLY A 54 1.09 -1.17 7.31
CA GLY A 54 1.57 -0.05 6.49
C GLY A 54 0.91 1.28 6.87
N LEU A 55 -0.39 1.28 7.16
CA LEU A 55 -1.10 2.48 7.61
C LEU A 55 -0.55 3.02 8.94
N ASN A 56 -0.29 2.13 9.92
CA ASN A 56 0.33 2.52 11.19
C ASN A 56 1.73 3.09 10.98
N ALA A 57 2.55 2.48 10.10
CA ALA A 57 3.87 2.99 9.79
C ALA A 57 3.83 4.40 9.18
N LEU A 58 2.89 4.66 8.25
CA LEU A 58 2.68 6.00 7.70
C LEU A 58 2.22 6.99 8.77
N ARG A 59 1.29 6.60 9.64
CA ARG A 59 0.84 7.41 10.77
C ARG A 59 2.00 7.77 11.70
N ASP A 60 2.85 6.80 12.04
CA ASP A 60 3.97 6.98 12.96
C ASP A 60 5.06 7.89 12.36
N LYS A 61 5.13 8.00 11.02
CA LYS A 61 5.93 9.00 10.28
C LYS A 61 5.30 10.41 10.23
N GLY A 62 4.13 10.60 10.86
CA GLY A 62 3.44 11.89 10.94
C GLY A 62 2.51 12.17 9.75
N ASN A 63 2.19 11.17 8.92
CA ASN A 63 1.19 11.36 7.87
C ASN A 63 -0.20 11.50 8.50
N THR A 64 -0.90 12.54 8.07
CA THR A 64 -2.25 12.89 8.54
C THR A 64 -3.30 12.68 7.46
N ASN A 65 -2.85 12.54 6.21
CA ASN A 65 -3.62 12.07 5.07
C ASN A 65 -2.91 10.86 4.46
N VAL A 66 -3.65 9.85 4.01
CA VAL A 66 -3.08 8.68 3.34
C VAL A 66 -3.90 8.39 2.09
N LEU A 67 -3.20 8.31 0.95
CA LEU A 67 -3.77 7.89 -0.32
C LEU A 67 -3.68 6.37 -0.41
N ALA A 68 -4.83 5.69 -0.38
CA ALA A 68 -4.89 4.26 -0.63
C ALA A 68 -4.84 4.02 -2.15
N LEU A 69 -3.77 3.40 -2.63
CA LEU A 69 -3.55 3.09 -4.04
C LEU A 69 -3.79 1.59 -4.28
N PRO A 70 -4.86 1.20 -4.99
CA PRO A 70 -5.09 -0.20 -5.31
C PRO A 70 -4.02 -0.75 -6.26
N GLY A 71 -3.23 -1.72 -5.79
CA GLY A 71 -2.22 -2.43 -6.58
C GLY A 71 -2.83 -3.52 -7.46
N MET A 72 -3.87 -3.19 -8.24
CA MET A 72 -4.63 -4.15 -9.06
C MET A 72 -4.86 -3.61 -10.48
N LEU A 73 -4.60 -4.43 -11.49
CA LEU A 73 -4.69 -4.03 -12.90
C LEU A 73 -6.12 -3.92 -13.41
N PHE A 74 -7.03 -4.74 -12.86
CA PHE A 74 -8.41 -4.80 -13.28
C PHE A 74 -9.33 -4.59 -12.09
N ALA A 75 -10.42 -3.87 -12.32
CA ALA A 75 -11.53 -3.76 -11.39
C ALA A 75 -12.34 -5.08 -11.38
N ALA A 76 -11.77 -6.15 -10.83
CA ALA A 76 -12.54 -7.32 -10.43
C ALA A 76 -13.44 -6.95 -9.23
N GLY A 77 -14.53 -7.69 -8.98
CA GLY A 77 -15.56 -7.35 -7.99
C GLY A 77 -15.05 -7.08 -6.55
N HIS A 78 -13.82 -7.47 -6.24
CA HIS A 78 -13.09 -7.21 -4.99
C HIS A 78 -12.58 -5.77 -4.84
N VAL A 79 -12.18 -5.09 -5.93
CA VAL A 79 -11.59 -3.73 -5.87
C VAL A 79 -12.58 -2.70 -5.33
N LYS A 80 -13.88 -2.86 -5.61
CA LYS A 80 -14.91 -1.89 -5.21
C LYS A 80 -15.36 -2.03 -3.76
N ASN A 81 -15.16 -3.18 -3.12
CA ASN A 81 -15.68 -3.47 -1.78
C ASN A 81 -14.57 -3.61 -0.73
N ASP A 82 -13.37 -4.01 -1.14
CA ASP A 82 -12.31 -4.41 -0.20
C ASP A 82 -11.30 -3.28 0.08
N ILE A 83 -11.25 -2.25 -0.76
CA ILE A 83 -10.43 -1.03 -0.57
C ILE A 83 -11.32 0.19 -0.86
N PRO A 84 -12.01 0.75 0.15
CA PRO A 84 -12.86 1.94 -0.02
C PRO A 84 -12.06 3.23 -0.23
#